data_AF-A0A351CY72-F1
#
_entry.id   AF-A0A351CY72-F1
#
_cell.length_a   1.000
_cell.length_b   1.000
_cell.length_c   1.000
_cell.angle_alpha   90.00
_cell.angle_beta   90.00
_cell.angle_gamma   90.00
#
_symmetry.space_group_name_H-M   'P 1'
#
loop_
_entity.id
_entity.type
_entity.pdbx_description
1 polymer ?
#
loop_
_entity_poly.entity_id
_entity_poly.type
_entity_poly.pdbx_seq_one_letter_code
_entity_poly.pdbx_strand_id
1 'polypeptide(L)'
;MLEWLPILMFIGVCGALLLGYPVAFTLAGVALLFASGGIVTGNFDPALLKAMPERVYGTMINQTLIAVPLFVLMGIMLERTGLAERLLDTMARLFGGLAGGLGISVVVVGMLL
;
A
#
# COMPACT_ATOMS: atom_id res chain seq x y z
N MET A 1 31.61 18.86 -4.31
CA MET A 1 30.97 18.08 -5.40
C MET A 1 29.81 17.20 -4.90
N LEU A 2 29.83 16.71 -3.66
CA LEU A 2 28.75 15.92 -3.04
C LEU A 2 27.38 16.63 -2.95
N GLU A 3 27.35 17.96 -2.78
CA GLU A 3 26.10 18.71 -2.58
C GLU A 3 25.19 18.77 -3.82
N TRP A 4 25.75 18.59 -5.02
CA TRP A 4 24.99 18.65 -6.28
C TRP A 4 24.38 17.31 -6.67
N LEU A 5 24.85 16.21 -6.08
CA LEU A 5 24.41 14.86 -6.42
C LEU A 5 22.90 14.63 -6.13
N PRO A 6 22.34 15.07 -4.99
CA PRO A 6 20.90 14.93 -4.72
C PRO A 6 20.05 15.77 -5.69
N ILE A 7 20.51 16.95 -6.06
CA ILE A 7 19.80 17.86 -6.98
C ILE A 7 19.78 17.25 -8.39
N LEU A 8 20.91 16.71 -8.85
CA LEU A 8 20.99 15.99 -10.13
C LEU A 8 20.10 14.75 -10.14
N MET A 9 20.06 14.00 -9.04
CA MET A 9 19.19 12.83 -8.90
C MET A 9 17.71 13.23 -8.95
N PHE A 10 17.33 14.32 -8.28
CA PHE A 10 15.96 14.84 -8.31
C PHE A 10 15.53 15.25 -9.72
N ILE A 11 16.36 16.04 -10.43
CA ILE A 11 16.08 16.44 -11.82
C ILE A 11 16.02 15.22 -12.74
N GLY A 12 16.91 14.24 -12.54
CA GLY A 12 16.91 12.99 -13.29
C GLY A 12 15.63 12.17 -13.10
N VAL A 13 15.14 12.05 -11.87
CA VAL A 13 13.87 11.39 -11.57
C VAL A 13 12.70 12.15 -12.20
N CYS A 14 12.63 13.48 -12.03
CA CYS A 14 11.56 14.28 -12.62
C CYS A 14 11.54 14.16 -14.15
N GLY A 15 12.70 14.24 -14.80
CA GLY A 15 12.82 14.04 -16.25
C GLY A 15 12.38 12.64 -16.68
N ALA A 16 12.78 11.59 -15.95
CA ALA A 16 12.40 10.22 -16.24
C ALA A 16 10.89 9.96 -16.07
N LEU A 17 10.25 10.60 -15.08
CA LEU A 17 8.80 10.49 -14.87
C LEU A 17 8.00 11.17 -15.98
N LEU A 18 8.48 12.29 -16.51
CA LEU A 18 7.84 13.00 -17.63
C LEU A 18 7.84 12.18 -18.93
N LEU A 19 8.74 11.20 -19.07
CA LEU A 19 8.77 10.27 -20.21
C LEU A 19 7.64 9.22 -20.17
N GLY A 20 6.83 9.16 -19.10
CA GLY A 20 5.65 8.31 -19.01
C GLY A 20 5.92 6.83 -18.70
N TYR A 21 7.15 6.48 -18.30
CA TYR A 21 7.46 5.12 -17.84
C TYR A 21 6.87 4.82 -16.44
N PRO A 22 6.56 3.55 -16.11
CA PRO A 22 6.00 3.21 -14.81
C PRO A 22 6.90 3.66 -13.65
N VAL A 23 6.29 4.33 -12.66
CA VAL A 23 6.96 5.03 -11.55
C VAL A 23 7.93 4.14 -10.78
N ALA A 24 7.60 2.86 -10.58
CA ALA A 24 8.47 1.93 -9.85
C ALA A 24 9.82 1.71 -10.57
N PHE A 25 9.81 1.56 -11.90
CA PHE A 25 11.02 1.31 -12.67
C PHE A 25 11.86 2.58 -12.84
N THR A 26 11.22 3.74 -12.98
CA THR A 26 11.94 5.02 -13.08
C THR A 26 12.64 5.37 -11.77
N LEU A 27 11.97 5.22 -10.63
CA LEU A 27 12.57 5.46 -9.32
C LEU A 27 13.71 4.47 -9.03
N ALA A 28 13.49 3.17 -9.26
CA ALA A 28 14.52 2.15 -9.04
C ALA A 28 15.73 2.34 -9.98
N GLY A 29 15.48 2.58 -11.28
CA GLY A 29 16.52 2.75 -12.29
C GLY A 29 17.38 3.98 -12.03
N VAL A 30 16.77 5.14 -11.78
CA VAL A 30 17.52 6.36 -11.49
C VAL A 30 18.29 6.23 -10.17
N ALA A 31 17.70 5.63 -9.13
CA ALA A 31 18.41 5.37 -7.88
C ALA A 31 19.65 4.47 -8.07
N LEU A 32 19.55 3.41 -8.88
CA LEU A 32 20.68 2.51 -9.17
C LEU A 32 21.75 3.17 -10.05
N LEU A 33 21.37 4.01 -11.02
CA LEU A 33 22.32 4.77 -11.84
C LEU A 33 23.13 5.78 -11.03
N PHE A 34 22.48 6.49 -10.10
CA PHE A 34 23.17 7.43 -9.22
C PHE A 34 23.99 6.69 -8.14
N ALA A 35 23.52 5.54 -7.64
CA ALA A 35 24.30 4.72 -6.72
C ALA A 35 25.57 4.17 -7.39
N SER A 36 25.49 3.65 -8.62
CA SER A 36 26.67 3.16 -9.35
C SER A 36 27.67 4.27 -9.67
N GLY A 37 27.19 5.44 -10.11
CA GLY A 37 28.03 6.62 -10.31
C GLY A 37 28.68 7.12 -9.00
N GLY A 38 27.94 7.07 -7.89
CA GLY A 38 28.44 7.41 -6.56
C GLY A 38 29.55 6.47 -6.07
N ILE A 39 29.42 5.17 -6.36
CA ILE A 39 30.42 4.14 -6.00
C ILE A 39 31.71 4.35 -6.78
N VAL A 40 31.62 4.59 -8.10
CA VAL A 40 32.81 4.83 -8.95
C VAL A 40 33.53 6.12 -8.54
N THR A 41 32.79 7.14 -8.11
CA THR A 41 33.36 8.42 -7.65
C THR A 41 33.83 8.36 -6.18
N GLY A 42 33.66 7.23 -5.49
CA GLY A 42 34.03 7.06 -4.07
C GLY A 42 33.17 7.84 -3.06
N ASN A 43 32.06 8.41 -3.51
CA ASN A 43 31.14 9.24 -2.69
C ASN A 43 29.96 8.44 -2.12
N PHE A 44 29.87 7.14 -2.41
CA PHE A 44 28.78 6.27 -1.97
C PHE A 44 29.33 4.92 -1.51
N ASP A 45 28.94 4.48 -0.30
CA ASP A 45 29.35 3.19 0.25
C ASP A 45 28.51 2.06 -0.35
N PRO A 46 29.11 1.07 -1.05
CA PRO A 46 28.42 -0.10 -1.58
C PRO A 46 27.64 -0.90 -0.52
N ALA A 47 27.99 -0.78 0.77
CA ALA A 47 27.25 -1.43 1.86
C ALA A 47 25.78 -0.95 1.94
N LEU A 48 25.49 0.30 1.56
CA LEU A 48 24.13 0.85 1.56
C LEU A 48 23.21 0.17 0.54
N LEU A 49 23.75 -0.38 -0.55
CA LEU A 49 22.98 -1.17 -1.51
C LEU A 49 22.57 -2.53 -0.91
N LYS A 50 23.40 -3.12 -0.04
CA LYS A 50 23.06 -4.38 0.63
C LYS A 50 21.93 -4.22 1.65
N ALA A 51 21.72 -3.02 2.18
CA ALA A 51 20.59 -2.71 3.05
C ALA A 51 19.25 -2.55 2.29
N MET A 52 19.26 -2.42 0.95
CA MET A 52 18.03 -2.24 0.17
C MET A 52 17.12 -3.49 0.19
N PRO A 53 17.62 -4.71 -0.06
CA PRO A 53 16.82 -5.93 0.07
C PRO A 53 16.19 -6.08 1.46
N GLU A 54 16.92 -5.78 2.53
CA GLU A 54 16.41 -5.85 3.90
C GLU A 54 15.25 -4.86 4.14
N ARG A 55 15.33 -3.65 3.59
CA ARG A 55 14.23 -2.67 3.66
C ARG A 55 12.98 -3.11 2.90
N VAL A 56 13.17 -3.70 1.71
CA VAL A 56 12.06 -4.24 0.91
C VAL A 56 11.42 -5.42 1.63
N TYR A 57 12.23 -6.33 2.16
CA TYR A 57 11.75 -7.47 2.94
C TYR A 57 11.03 -7.02 4.21
N GLY A 58 11.58 -6.04 4.92
CA GLY A 58 10.95 -5.40 6.08
C GLY A 58 9.56 -4.82 5.78
N THR A 59 9.36 -4.30 4.57
CA THR A 59 8.06 -3.81 4.13
C THR A 59 7.10 -4.96 3.81
N MET A 60 7.57 -6.06 3.21
CA MET A 60 6.73 -7.24 2.93
C MET A 60 6.24 -7.95 4.19
N ILE A 61 7.06 -8.01 5.24
CA ILE A 61 6.68 -8.61 6.54
C ILE A 61 5.89 -7.65 7.43
N ASN A 62 5.48 -6.48 6.91
CA ASN A 62 4.74 -5.50 7.66
C ASN A 62 3.42 -6.10 8.17
N GLN A 63 3.24 -6.09 9.49
CA GLN A 63 2.07 -6.65 10.16
C GLN A 63 0.75 -6.02 9.70
N THR A 64 0.77 -4.76 9.25
CA THR A 64 -0.41 -4.11 8.66
C THR A 64 -0.81 -4.73 7.34
N LEU A 65 0.14 -5.19 6.52
CA LEU A 65 -0.18 -5.85 5.25
C LEU A 65 -0.80 -7.24 5.45
N ILE A 66 -0.55 -7.89 6.60
CA ILE A 66 -1.21 -9.14 7.01
C ILE A 66 -2.71 -8.92 7.24
N ALA A 67 -3.14 -7.71 7.61
CA ALA A 67 -4.55 -7.40 7.79
C ALA A 67 -5.35 -7.56 6.49
N VAL A 68 -4.75 -7.28 5.32
CA VAL A 68 -5.43 -7.35 4.02
C VAL A 68 -5.92 -8.77 3.68
N PRO A 69 -5.08 -9.82 3.63
CA PRO A 69 -5.54 -11.18 3.35
C PRO A 69 -6.47 -11.73 4.43
N LEU A 70 -6.28 -11.34 5.69
CA LEU A 70 -7.19 -11.72 6.77
C LEU A 70 -8.58 -11.07 6.63
N PHE A 71 -8.64 -9.80 6.21
CA PHE A 71 -9.91 -9.13 5.90
C PHE A 71 -10.62 -9.79 4.74
N VAL A 72 -9.89 -10.14 3.67
CA VAL A 72 -10.44 -10.87 2.53
C VAL A 72 -10.97 -12.24 2.97
N LEU A 73 -10.23 -12.95 3.81
CA LEU A 73 -10.67 -14.23 4.38
C LEU A 73 -11.96 -14.07 5.19
N MET A 74 -12.01 -13.08 6.08
CA MET A 74 -13.20 -12.78 6.89
C MET A 74 -14.42 -12.49 6.00
N GLY A 75 -14.26 -11.61 5.01
CA GLY A 75 -15.32 -11.25 4.07
C GLY A 75 -15.87 -12.45 3.31
N ILE A 76 -14.99 -13.29 2.77
CA ILE A 76 -15.38 -14.51 2.05
C ILE A 76 -16.06 -15.50 3.01
N MET A 77 -15.57 -15.66 4.23
CA MET A 77 -16.18 -16.55 5.21
C MET A 77 -17.58 -16.07 5.62
N LEU A 78 -17.78 -14.77 5.82
CA LEU A 78 -19.08 -14.17 6.13
C LEU A 78 -20.10 -14.32 4.98
N GLU A 79 -19.65 -14.16 3.73
CA GLU A 79 -20.46 -14.37 2.53
C GLU A 79 -20.86 -15.85 2.39
N ARG A 80 -19.89 -16.77 2.49
CA ARG A 80 -20.11 -18.21 2.30
C ARG A 80 -20.96 -18.85 3.38
N THR A 81 -20.91 -18.33 4.61
CA THR A 81 -21.74 -18.81 5.73
C THR A 81 -23.15 -18.22 5.73
N GLY A 82 -23.43 -17.22 4.88
CA GLY A 82 -24.68 -16.48 4.89
C GLY A 82 -24.91 -15.68 6.18
N LEU A 83 -23.86 -15.49 6.99
CA LEU A 83 -23.94 -14.73 8.24
C LEU A 83 -24.23 -13.24 7.97
N ALA A 84 -23.65 -12.69 6.90
CA ALA A 84 -23.87 -11.29 6.51
C ALA A 84 -25.36 -11.01 6.22
N GLU A 85 -26.03 -11.88 5.46
CA GLU A 85 -27.45 -11.75 5.12
C GLU A 85 -28.35 -11.90 6.37
N ARG A 86 -28.08 -12.91 7.19
CA ARG A 86 -28.83 -13.15 8.44
C ARG A 86 -28.69 -11.99 9.43
N LEU A 87 -27.50 -11.38 9.52
CA LEU A 87 -27.26 -10.20 10.34
C LEU A 87 -28.04 -9.00 9.84
N LEU A 88 -28.02 -8.75 8.53
CA LEU A 88 -28.76 -7.64 7.91
C LEU A 88 -30.27 -7.79 8.14
N ASP A 89 -30.83 -8.97 7.92
CA ASP A 89 -32.25 -9.26 8.15
C ASP A 89 -32.66 -9.06 9.62
N THR A 90 -31.81 -9.50 10.54
CA THR A 90 -32.06 -9.34 11.98
C THR A 90 -32.01 -7.86 12.38
N MET A 91 -31.04 -7.10 11.85
CA MET A 91 -30.93 -5.66 12.09
C MET A 91 -32.09 -4.89 11.46
N ALA A 92 -32.52 -5.25 10.26
CA ALA A 92 -33.68 -4.66 9.61
C ALA A 92 -34.97 -4.88 10.42
N ARG A 93 -35.13 -6.07 11.04
CA ARG A 93 -36.25 -6.34 11.96
C ARG A 93 -36.14 -5.55 13.26
N LEU A 94 -34.92 -5.36 13.77
CA LEU A 94 -34.68 -4.60 15.00
C LEU A 94 -35.02 -3.11 14.84
N PHE A 95 -34.65 -2.52 13.70
CA PHE A 95 -34.88 -1.09 13.42
C PHE A 95 -36.14 -0.82 12.59
N GLY A 96 -36.87 -1.84 12.16
CA GLY A 96 -38.00 -1.73 11.22
C GLY A 96 -39.20 -0.89 11.72
N GLY A 97 -39.31 -0.65 13.02
CA GLY A 97 -40.32 0.25 13.60
C GLY A 97 -39.99 1.73 13.49
N LEU A 98 -38.76 2.11 13.11
CA LEU A 98 -38.35 3.50 12.92
C LEU A 98 -38.46 3.91 11.45
N ALA A 99 -38.92 5.15 11.20
CA ALA A 99 -38.88 5.75 9.87
C ALA A 99 -37.42 5.83 9.40
N GLY A 100 -37.07 5.12 8.31
CA GLY A 100 -35.70 5.00 7.82
C GLY A 100 -34.88 3.86 8.45
N GLY A 101 -35.48 2.98 9.26
CA GLY A 101 -34.81 1.88 9.95
C GLY A 101 -33.98 0.96 9.05
N LEU A 102 -34.47 0.67 7.84
CA LEU A 102 -33.72 -0.09 6.83
C LEU A 102 -32.40 0.58 6.44
N GLY A 103 -32.40 1.91 6.28
CA GLY A 103 -31.18 2.67 5.95
C GLY A 103 -30.18 2.65 7.11
N ILE A 104 -30.66 2.78 8.35
CA ILE A 104 -29.82 2.70 9.55
C ILE A 104 -29.18 1.31 9.66
N SER A 105 -29.94 0.24 9.44
CA SER A 105 -29.43 -1.13 9.45
C SER A 105 -28.34 -1.36 8.40
N VAL A 106 -28.53 -0.85 7.18
CA VAL A 106 -27.54 -0.99 6.10
C VAL A 106 -26.25 -0.23 6.41
N VAL A 107 -26.34 1.00 6.93
CA VAL A 107 -25.15 1.80 7.26
C VAL A 107 -24.36 1.18 8.42
N VAL A 108 -25.05 0.73 9.46
CA VAL A 108 -24.40 0.13 10.65
C VAL A 108 -23.76 -1.22 10.30
N VAL A 109 -24.48 -2.09 9.59
CA VAL A 109 -23.96 -3.41 9.19
C VAL A 109 -22.87 -3.26 8.13
N GLY A 110 -23.05 -2.36 7.16
CA GLY A 110 -22.05 -2.08 6.13
C GLY A 110 -20.77 -1.43 6.65
N MET A 111 -20.81 -0.78 7.82
CA MET A 111 -19.60 -0.28 8.50
C MET A 111 -18.85 -1.38 9.27
N LEU A 112 -19.56 -2.42 9.73
CA LEU A 112 -19.00 -3.52 10.52
C LEU A 112 -18.36 -4.63 9.67
N LEU A 113 -18.66 -4.67 8.37
CA LEU A 113 -18.17 -5.65 7.39
C LEU A 113 -17.01 -5.06 6.57
#